data_AF-A0A4Q7E473-F1
#
_entry.id   AF-A0A4Q7E473-F1
#
_cell.length_a   1.000
_cell.length_b   1.000
_cell.length_c   1.000
_cell.angle_alpha   90.00
_cell.angle_beta   90.00
_cell.angle_gamma   90.00
#
_symmetry.space_group_name_H-M   'P 1'
#
loop_
_entity.id
_entity.type
_entity.pdbx_description
1 polymer ?
#
loop_
_entity_poly.entity_id
_entity_poly.type
_entity_poly.pdbx_seq_one_letter_code
_entity_poly.pdbx_strand_id
1 'polypeptide(L)'
;MADTNQPTVIVTGASSGVGLYATKALAKKGCHVVMACRNLPKAEAAAKEVGLQPDQYTVMRLDLASLQSVRDFVDAFRASGKTLKSLVCNAAVYLPLEKDPQYSEDGYEISVATNHLGHFLLCHLMLDDLKKSSVDDKRLIILGTVTANRKELGGKIPIPAPPDLGNLEGFEQGFKAPISMIDGKKFKSGKAYKDSKLCNMLTTRELHRRYHDATGITFNSLYPGCVADTPLFRNHFKAFRTIFPWFQKNITGGYVSQELAGERVAMVVVDPEFKQSGYHWSWGNRQQQGRQAFVQELSAEGSDDLKAKRLWELSERLVGVASMVST
;
A
#
# COMPACT_ATOMS: atom_id res chain seq x y z
N MET A 1 -18.41 10.86 -26.24
CA MET A 1 -17.66 9.60 -26.06
C MET A 1 -16.62 9.88 -25.01
N ALA A 2 -16.50 9.05 -23.96
CA ALA A 2 -15.46 9.24 -22.96
C ALA A 2 -14.09 9.18 -23.64
N ASP A 3 -13.21 10.13 -23.35
CA ASP A 3 -11.86 10.17 -23.90
C ASP A 3 -11.11 8.89 -23.50
N THR A 4 -10.91 7.99 -24.46
CA THR A 4 -10.21 6.71 -24.26
C THR A 4 -8.72 6.90 -23.98
N ASN A 5 -8.21 8.13 -24.06
CA ASN A 5 -6.83 8.50 -23.77
C ASN A 5 -6.60 9.05 -22.35
N GLN A 6 -7.65 9.18 -21.52
CA GLN A 6 -7.44 9.67 -20.16
C GLN A 6 -6.64 8.65 -19.33
N PRO A 7 -5.51 9.05 -18.70
CA PRO A 7 -4.67 8.12 -17.96
C PRO A 7 -5.42 7.54 -16.76
N THR A 8 -5.53 6.21 -16.70
CA THR A 8 -6.24 5.53 -15.62
C THR A 8 -5.28 5.17 -14.49
N VAL A 9 -5.65 5.50 -13.26
CA VAL A 9 -4.93 5.15 -12.04
C VAL A 9 -5.82 4.28 -11.16
N ILE A 10 -5.32 3.12 -10.73
CA ILE A 10 -6.00 2.30 -9.72
C ILE A 10 -5.50 2.71 -8.33
N VAL A 11 -6.43 2.95 -7.40
CA VAL A 11 -6.10 3.23 -5.99
C VAL A 11 -6.82 2.23 -5.09
N THR A 12 -6.07 1.37 -4.39
CA THR A 12 -6.68 0.44 -3.43
C THR A 12 -7.10 1.15 -2.16
N GLY A 13 -8.26 0.79 -1.62
CA GLY A 13 -8.76 1.37 -0.36
C GLY A 13 -9.15 2.84 -0.47
N ALA A 14 -9.67 3.26 -1.64
CA ALA A 14 -10.04 4.64 -1.94
C ALA A 14 -11.34 5.15 -1.26
N SER A 15 -12.02 4.33 -0.46
CA SER A 15 -13.28 4.72 0.23
C SER A 15 -13.11 5.59 1.48
N SER A 16 -11.88 5.91 1.89
CA SER A 16 -11.59 6.76 3.06
C SER A 16 -10.12 7.18 3.12
N GLY A 17 -9.78 8.13 3.99
CA GLY A 17 -8.39 8.39 4.35
C GLY A 17 -7.56 8.89 3.16
N VAL A 18 -6.27 8.56 3.19
CA VAL A 18 -5.29 8.93 2.16
C VAL A 18 -5.75 8.51 0.75
N GLY A 19 -6.32 7.31 0.59
CA GLY A 19 -6.77 6.82 -0.72
C GLY A 19 -7.89 7.65 -1.33
N LEU A 20 -8.85 8.13 -0.52
CA LEU A 20 -9.95 8.97 -0.98
C LEU A 20 -9.44 10.35 -1.44
N TYR A 21 -8.59 10.97 -0.64
CA TYR A 21 -8.04 12.28 -0.99
C TYR A 21 -6.98 12.20 -2.11
N ALA A 22 -6.28 11.07 -2.25
CA ALA A 22 -5.46 10.79 -3.43
C ALA A 22 -6.32 10.69 -4.68
N THR A 23 -7.47 10.02 -4.61
CA THR A 23 -8.45 9.95 -5.72
C THR A 23 -8.89 11.37 -6.12
N LYS A 24 -9.27 12.21 -5.15
CA LYS A 24 -9.63 13.62 -5.36
C LYS A 24 -8.51 14.41 -6.05
N ALA A 25 -7.27 14.27 -5.57
CA ALA A 25 -6.12 14.99 -6.10
C ALA A 25 -5.70 14.50 -7.51
N LEU A 26 -5.78 13.20 -7.77
CA LEU A 26 -5.52 12.60 -9.09
C LEU A 26 -6.56 13.02 -10.12
N ALA A 27 -7.84 13.04 -9.74
CA ALA A 27 -8.92 13.54 -10.59
C ALA A 27 -8.73 15.02 -10.97
N LYS A 28 -8.32 15.86 -10.01
CA LYS A 28 -7.95 17.27 -10.28
C LYS A 28 -6.76 17.40 -11.24
N LYS A 29 -5.86 16.41 -11.26
CA LYS A 29 -4.72 16.33 -12.19
C LYS A 29 -5.09 15.61 -13.51
N GLY A 30 -6.37 15.42 -13.79
CA GLY A 30 -6.87 14.90 -15.07
C GLY A 30 -6.79 13.38 -15.22
N CYS A 31 -6.53 12.62 -14.15
CA CYS A 31 -6.58 11.15 -14.21
C CYS A 31 -8.00 10.63 -14.02
N HIS A 32 -8.35 9.54 -14.71
CA HIS A 32 -9.51 8.74 -14.34
C HIS A 32 -9.09 7.76 -13.24
N VAL A 33 -9.83 7.70 -12.12
CA VAL A 33 -9.43 6.88 -10.97
C VAL A 33 -10.34 5.67 -10.79
N VAL A 34 -9.76 4.47 -10.87
CA VAL A 34 -10.44 3.25 -10.44
C VAL A 34 -10.29 3.12 -8.93
N MET A 35 -11.39 3.38 -8.22
CA MET A 35 -11.49 3.24 -6.77
C MET A 35 -11.70 1.76 -6.40
N ALA A 36 -10.61 1.04 -6.21
CA ALA A 36 -10.63 -0.39 -5.87
C ALA A 36 -10.96 -0.58 -4.38
N CYS A 37 -12.23 -0.89 -4.08
CA CYS A 37 -12.79 -0.86 -2.73
C CYS A 37 -13.62 -2.11 -2.41
N ARG A 38 -13.56 -2.56 -1.16
CA ARG A 38 -14.36 -3.71 -0.69
C ARG A 38 -15.87 -3.42 -0.62
N ASN A 39 -16.24 -2.21 -0.20
CA ASN A 39 -17.64 -1.80 -0.01
C ASN A 39 -17.98 -0.70 -1.03
N LEU A 40 -18.71 -1.07 -2.09
CA LEU A 40 -19.03 -0.16 -3.20
C LEU A 40 -19.95 0.98 -2.77
N PRO A 41 -21.09 0.74 -2.07
CA PRO A 41 -21.95 1.84 -1.62
C PRO A 41 -21.22 2.88 -0.78
N LYS A 42 -20.31 2.45 0.10
CA LYS A 42 -19.48 3.35 0.90
C LYS A 42 -18.52 4.16 0.01
N ALA A 43 -17.87 3.53 -0.96
CA ALA A 43 -16.93 4.21 -1.84
C ALA A 43 -17.63 5.26 -2.72
N GLU A 44 -18.80 4.92 -3.27
CA GLU A 44 -19.66 5.84 -4.03
C GLU A 44 -20.10 7.05 -3.19
N ALA A 45 -20.57 6.81 -1.95
CA ALA A 45 -20.95 7.90 -1.06
C ALA A 45 -19.77 8.80 -0.72
N ALA A 46 -18.61 8.22 -0.40
CA ALA A 46 -17.40 8.97 -0.07
C ALA A 46 -16.89 9.80 -1.25
N ALA A 47 -16.97 9.28 -2.48
CA ALA A 47 -16.57 10.01 -3.68
C ALA A 47 -17.43 11.26 -3.89
N LYS A 48 -18.76 11.12 -3.74
CA LYS A 48 -19.71 12.25 -3.81
C LYS A 48 -19.46 13.28 -2.71
N GLU A 49 -19.21 12.84 -1.48
CA GLU A 49 -18.95 13.72 -0.33
C GLU A 49 -17.73 14.62 -0.56
N VAL A 50 -16.68 14.12 -1.22
CA VAL A 50 -15.48 14.91 -1.53
C VAL A 50 -15.56 15.68 -2.86
N GLY A 51 -16.71 15.66 -3.53
CA GLY A 51 -17.00 16.43 -4.74
C GLY A 51 -16.45 15.85 -6.05
N LEU A 52 -16.14 14.55 -6.09
CA LEU A 52 -15.74 13.88 -7.34
C LEU A 52 -16.93 13.80 -8.31
N GLN A 53 -16.68 14.14 -9.57
CA GLN A 53 -17.68 13.99 -10.64
C GLN A 53 -17.75 12.52 -11.10
N PRO A 54 -18.93 12.00 -11.49
CA PRO A 54 -19.10 10.59 -11.87
C PRO A 54 -18.23 10.11 -13.04
N ASP A 55 -17.77 11.00 -13.90
CA ASP A 55 -16.88 10.70 -15.04
C ASP A 55 -15.39 10.63 -14.63
N GLN A 56 -15.03 11.12 -13.44
CA GLN A 56 -13.65 11.13 -12.93
C GLN A 56 -13.22 9.82 -12.27
N TYR A 57 -14.17 8.92 -11.95
CA TYR A 57 -13.86 7.67 -11.27
C TYR A 57 -14.76 6.51 -11.69
N THR A 58 -14.31 5.30 -11.39
CA THR A 58 -15.12 4.09 -11.41
C THR A 58 -14.89 3.33 -10.10
N VAL A 59 -15.95 2.93 -9.39
CA VAL A 59 -15.81 2.06 -8.22
C VAL A 59 -15.81 0.61 -8.67
N MET A 60 -14.78 -0.14 -8.29
CA MET A 60 -14.65 -1.57 -8.60
C MET A 60 -14.40 -2.36 -7.31
N ARG A 61 -15.01 -3.55 -7.21
CA ARG A 61 -14.88 -4.39 -6.01
C ARG A 61 -13.48 -4.97 -5.92
N LEU A 62 -12.84 -4.76 -4.78
CA LEU A 62 -11.58 -5.42 -4.41
C LEU A 62 -11.57 -5.67 -2.90
N ASP A 63 -11.55 -6.93 -2.49
CA ASP A 63 -11.18 -7.35 -1.14
C ASP A 63 -9.78 -7.98 -1.15
N LEU A 64 -8.80 -7.28 -0.59
CA LEU A 64 -7.42 -7.76 -0.52
C LEU A 64 -7.23 -8.92 0.47
N ALA A 65 -8.22 -9.20 1.31
CA ALA A 65 -8.23 -10.37 2.19
C ALA A 65 -8.75 -11.65 1.50
N SER A 66 -9.00 -11.61 0.18
CA SER A 66 -9.42 -12.77 -0.61
C SER A 66 -8.63 -12.79 -1.91
N LEU A 67 -7.73 -13.76 -2.08
CA LEU A 67 -6.91 -13.85 -3.29
C LEU A 67 -7.77 -14.05 -4.55
N GLN A 68 -8.93 -14.71 -4.43
CA GLN A 68 -9.90 -14.80 -5.51
C GLN A 68 -10.49 -13.42 -5.85
N SER A 69 -10.88 -12.62 -4.86
CA SER A 69 -11.36 -11.26 -5.13
C SER A 69 -10.31 -10.37 -5.81
N VAL A 70 -9.02 -10.60 -5.59
CA VAL A 70 -7.95 -9.90 -6.31
C VAL A 70 -7.96 -10.30 -7.78
N ARG A 71 -8.09 -11.59 -8.10
CA ARG A 71 -8.16 -12.09 -9.49
C ARG A 71 -9.40 -11.55 -10.20
N ASP A 72 -10.56 -11.62 -9.55
CA ASP A 72 -11.82 -11.11 -10.10
C ASP A 72 -11.75 -9.60 -10.39
N PHE A 73 -11.08 -8.83 -9.51
CA PHE A 73 -10.85 -7.39 -9.75
C PHE A 73 -10.00 -7.16 -10.99
N VAL A 74 -8.92 -7.92 -11.17
CA VAL A 74 -8.04 -7.81 -12.34
C VAL A 74 -8.81 -8.13 -13.62
N ASP A 75 -9.61 -9.19 -13.63
CA ASP A 75 -10.44 -9.58 -14.78
C ASP A 75 -11.50 -8.51 -15.10
N ALA A 76 -12.16 -7.96 -14.07
CA ALA A 76 -13.11 -6.86 -14.24
C ALA A 76 -12.45 -5.57 -14.77
N PHE A 77 -11.24 -5.25 -14.31
CA PHE A 77 -10.46 -4.12 -14.84
C PHE A 77 -10.13 -4.33 -16.31
N ARG A 78 -9.64 -5.51 -16.69
CA ARG A 78 -9.32 -5.85 -18.08
C ARG A 78 -10.55 -5.81 -18.99
N ALA A 79 -11.68 -6.33 -18.51
CA ALA A 79 -12.96 -6.29 -19.22
C ALA A 79 -13.47 -4.86 -19.45
N SER A 80 -13.06 -3.88 -18.63
CA SER A 80 -13.43 -2.47 -18.83
C SER A 80 -12.76 -1.82 -20.05
N GLY A 81 -11.72 -2.44 -20.62
CA GLY A 81 -10.97 -1.91 -21.76
C GLY A 81 -10.08 -0.69 -21.44
N LYS A 82 -9.98 -0.28 -20.17
CA LYS A 82 -9.13 0.84 -19.74
C LYS A 82 -7.65 0.45 -19.76
N THR A 83 -6.79 1.38 -20.19
CA THR A 83 -5.33 1.23 -20.10
C THR A 83 -4.80 1.68 -18.74
N LEU A 84 -3.87 0.95 -18.14
CA LEU A 84 -3.34 1.27 -16.82
C LEU A 84 -2.11 2.19 -16.91
N LYS A 85 -2.19 3.42 -16.37
CA LYS A 85 -1.00 4.28 -16.19
C LYS A 85 -0.28 3.94 -14.89
N SER A 86 -1.03 3.90 -13.78
CA SER A 86 -0.43 3.71 -12.46
C SER A 86 -1.28 2.86 -11.53
N LEU A 87 -0.61 2.10 -10.66
CA LEU A 87 -1.21 1.35 -9.56
C LEU A 87 -0.74 1.91 -8.22
N VAL A 88 -1.67 2.25 -7.33
CA VAL A 88 -1.39 2.72 -5.97
C VAL A 88 -1.89 1.71 -4.95
N CYS A 89 -0.95 1.02 -4.31
CA CYS A 89 -1.20 0.08 -3.21
C CYS A 89 -1.29 0.86 -1.89
N ASN A 90 -2.48 1.42 -1.61
CA ASN A 90 -2.72 2.27 -0.44
C ASN A 90 -3.43 1.54 0.71
N ALA A 91 -4.31 0.59 0.42
CA ALA A 91 -5.16 -0.06 1.41
C ALA A 91 -4.36 -0.65 2.58
N ALA A 92 -4.92 -0.56 3.78
CA ALA A 92 -4.35 -1.23 4.94
C ALA A 92 -5.40 -1.51 6.00
N VAL A 93 -5.20 -2.59 6.74
CA VAL A 93 -5.89 -2.87 8.00
C VAL A 93 -4.88 -2.84 9.14
N TYR A 94 -5.33 -2.34 10.27
CA TYR A 94 -4.59 -2.32 11.53
C TYR A 94 -5.56 -2.68 12.65
N LEU A 95 -5.26 -3.75 13.38
CA LEU A 95 -6.11 -4.34 14.41
C LEU A 95 -5.42 -4.34 15.78
N PRO A 96 -5.07 -3.17 16.35
CA PRO A 96 -4.20 -3.04 17.52
C PRO A 96 -4.66 -3.78 18.78
N LEU A 97 -5.97 -3.96 18.94
CA LEU A 97 -6.57 -4.46 20.17
C LEU A 97 -6.88 -5.96 20.12
N GLU A 98 -6.68 -6.59 18.96
CA GLU A 98 -6.88 -8.03 18.81
C GLU A 98 -5.79 -8.78 19.58
N LYS A 99 -6.22 -9.71 20.43
CA LYS A 99 -5.35 -10.60 21.21
C LYS A 99 -5.06 -11.89 20.45
N ASP A 100 -6.02 -12.34 19.65
CA ASP A 100 -5.95 -13.54 18.84
C ASP A 100 -5.89 -13.17 17.36
N PRO A 101 -5.17 -13.95 16.52
CA PRO A 101 -5.11 -13.69 15.09
C PRO A 101 -6.48 -13.93 14.44
N GLN A 102 -6.85 -13.05 13.53
CA GLN A 102 -7.91 -13.31 12.57
C GLN A 102 -7.29 -13.81 11.26
N TYR A 103 -8.02 -14.65 10.55
CA TYR A 103 -7.55 -15.24 9.29
C TYR A 103 -8.42 -14.80 8.12
N SER A 104 -7.78 -14.62 6.97
CA SER A 104 -8.41 -14.36 5.68
C SER A 104 -9.19 -15.58 5.18
N GLU A 105 -9.96 -15.44 4.10
CA GLU A 105 -10.64 -16.59 3.46
C GLU A 105 -9.63 -17.65 2.99
N ASP A 106 -8.44 -17.21 2.60
CA ASP A 106 -7.30 -18.06 2.25
C ASP A 106 -6.55 -18.62 3.47
N GLY A 107 -7.00 -18.37 4.71
CA GLY A 107 -6.39 -18.92 5.92
C GLY A 107 -5.07 -18.27 6.35
N TYR A 108 -4.76 -17.05 5.89
CA TYR A 108 -3.58 -16.27 6.26
C TYR A 108 -3.90 -15.22 7.32
N GLU A 109 -2.97 -14.87 8.21
CA GLU A 109 -3.21 -13.81 9.20
C GLU A 109 -3.64 -12.51 8.52
N ILE A 110 -4.72 -11.90 9.00
CA ILE A 110 -5.50 -10.90 8.26
C ILE A 110 -4.70 -9.63 7.92
N SER A 111 -3.77 -9.20 8.77
CA SER A 111 -2.97 -7.99 8.55
C SER A 111 -1.98 -8.23 7.41
N VAL A 112 -1.24 -9.34 7.46
CA VAL A 112 -0.28 -9.72 6.41
C VAL A 112 -1.01 -10.11 5.12
N ALA A 113 -2.12 -10.83 5.21
CA ALA A 113 -2.96 -11.20 4.08
C ALA A 113 -3.42 -9.97 3.30
N THR A 114 -4.01 -9.00 4.00
CA THR A 114 -4.59 -7.81 3.38
C THR A 114 -3.53 -6.81 2.92
N ASN A 115 -2.55 -6.51 3.78
CA ASN A 115 -1.63 -5.40 3.54
C ASN A 115 -0.49 -5.77 2.59
N HIS A 116 -0.06 -7.05 2.60
CA HIS A 116 1.04 -7.58 1.79
C HIS A 116 0.55 -8.60 0.75
N LEU A 117 0.04 -9.78 1.12
CA LEU A 117 -0.20 -10.87 0.15
C LEU A 117 -1.21 -10.49 -0.95
N GLY A 118 -2.32 -9.85 -0.58
CA GLY A 118 -3.31 -9.36 -1.55
C GLY A 118 -2.72 -8.30 -2.49
N HIS A 119 -1.91 -7.37 -1.96
CA HIS A 119 -1.22 -6.39 -2.80
C HIS A 119 -0.12 -7.01 -3.65
N PHE A 120 0.60 -8.00 -3.13
CA PHE A 120 1.65 -8.71 -3.84
C PHE A 120 1.05 -9.41 -5.06
N LEU A 121 -0.06 -10.14 -4.88
CA LEU A 121 -0.79 -10.76 -5.99
C LEU A 121 -1.29 -9.69 -6.98
N LEU A 122 -1.88 -8.60 -6.49
CA LEU A 122 -2.37 -7.52 -7.35
C LEU A 122 -1.24 -6.90 -8.19
N CYS A 123 -0.09 -6.60 -7.58
CA CYS A 123 1.08 -6.06 -8.26
C CYS A 123 1.61 -7.05 -9.31
N HIS A 124 1.68 -8.33 -8.97
CA HIS A 124 2.17 -9.38 -9.87
C HIS A 124 1.26 -9.50 -11.11
N LEU A 125 -0.06 -9.54 -10.93
CA LEU A 125 -1.02 -9.66 -12.04
C LEU A 125 -1.10 -8.39 -12.89
N MET A 126 -1.13 -7.21 -12.27
CA MET A 126 -1.28 -5.92 -12.96
C MET A 126 0.02 -5.43 -13.60
N LEU A 127 1.15 -6.09 -13.35
CA LEU A 127 2.40 -5.79 -14.02
C LEU A 127 2.28 -5.96 -15.55
N ASP A 128 1.52 -6.95 -16.00
CA ASP A 128 1.26 -7.16 -17.42
C ASP A 128 0.42 -6.04 -18.02
N ASP A 129 -0.55 -5.52 -17.27
CA ASP A 129 -1.38 -4.38 -17.68
C ASP A 129 -0.54 -3.10 -17.79
N LEU A 130 0.39 -2.86 -16.86
CA LEU A 130 1.38 -1.76 -16.97
C LEU A 130 2.32 -1.96 -18.17
N LYS A 131 2.80 -3.18 -18.43
CA LYS A 131 3.66 -3.44 -19.61
C LYS A 131 2.94 -3.16 -20.92
N LYS A 132 1.70 -3.62 -21.05
CA LYS A 132 0.86 -3.47 -22.26
C LYS A 132 0.31 -2.06 -22.46
N SER A 133 0.27 -1.25 -21.39
CA SER A 133 -0.18 0.13 -21.46
C SER A 133 0.67 0.95 -22.42
N SER A 134 -0.01 1.62 -23.35
CA SER A 134 0.55 2.58 -24.31
C SER A 134 0.87 3.95 -23.69
N VAL A 135 0.54 4.17 -22.42
CA VAL A 135 0.76 5.44 -21.73
C VAL A 135 2.24 5.54 -21.33
N ASP A 136 2.84 6.70 -21.55
CA ASP A 136 4.20 7.01 -21.07
C ASP A 136 4.22 7.25 -19.56
N ASP A 137 5.39 7.06 -18.93
CA ASP A 137 5.61 7.30 -17.49
C ASP A 137 4.62 6.53 -16.60
N LYS A 138 4.85 5.22 -16.54
CA LYS A 138 4.01 4.25 -15.83
C LYS A 138 4.57 3.99 -14.45
N ARG A 139 3.72 4.00 -13.42
CA ARG A 139 4.20 3.93 -12.03
C ARG A 139 3.43 2.93 -11.18
N LEU A 140 4.15 2.15 -10.38
CA LEU A 140 3.58 1.32 -9.32
C LEU A 140 4.09 1.85 -7.98
N ILE A 141 3.16 2.37 -7.18
CA ILE A 141 3.42 3.12 -5.97
C ILE A 141 2.85 2.37 -4.76
N ILE A 142 3.69 2.03 -3.79
CA ILE A 142 3.27 1.32 -2.57
C ILE A 142 3.33 2.25 -1.36
N LEU A 143 2.22 2.36 -0.62
CA LEU A 143 2.20 3.12 0.63
C LEU A 143 3.00 2.37 1.70
N GLY A 144 4.15 2.95 2.01
CA GLY A 144 5.10 2.48 2.98
C GLY A 144 4.96 3.10 4.34
N THR A 145 6.05 3.03 5.09
CA THR A 145 6.10 3.58 6.43
C THR A 145 7.53 3.97 6.80
N VAL A 146 7.67 5.08 7.52
CA VAL A 146 8.91 5.38 8.23
C VAL A 146 9.09 4.45 9.43
N THR A 147 8.03 3.76 9.87
CA THR A 147 8.07 2.90 11.06
C THR A 147 8.94 1.64 10.90
N ALA A 148 9.32 1.31 9.67
CA ALA A 148 10.25 0.22 9.37
C ALA A 148 11.70 0.59 9.73
N ASN A 149 12.02 1.88 9.76
CA ASN A 149 13.33 2.37 10.18
C ASN A 149 13.40 2.51 11.70
N ARG A 150 14.10 1.58 12.35
CA ARG A 150 14.31 1.56 13.81
C ARG A 150 15.06 2.81 14.32
N LYS A 151 15.80 3.51 13.44
CA LYS A 151 16.52 4.75 13.78
C LYS A 151 15.57 5.96 13.90
N GLU A 152 14.38 5.88 13.33
CA GLU A 152 13.43 7.00 13.29
C GLU A 152 12.46 6.96 14.47
N LEU A 153 12.08 8.13 15.00
CA LEU A 153 11.08 8.25 16.07
C LEU A 153 9.72 7.67 15.66
N GLY A 154 9.37 7.76 14.37
CA GLY A 154 8.20 7.08 13.80
C GLY A 154 8.28 5.56 13.88
N GLY A 155 9.48 4.97 13.95
CA GLY A 155 9.70 3.55 14.24
C GLY A 155 9.24 3.07 15.61
N LYS A 156 9.05 4.00 16.55
CA LYS A 156 8.75 3.71 17.96
C LYS A 156 7.29 4.01 18.35
N ILE A 157 6.60 4.90 17.63
CA ILE A 157 5.23 5.34 17.93
C ILE A 157 4.44 5.37 16.60
N PRO A 158 3.23 4.80 16.52
CA PRO A 158 2.35 4.39 17.63
C PRO A 158 2.50 2.94 18.09
N ILE A 159 3.24 2.12 17.36
CA ILE A 159 3.46 0.72 17.69
C ILE A 159 4.89 0.59 18.23
N PRO A 160 5.10 0.12 19.48
CA PRO A 160 6.45 0.05 20.07
C PRO A 160 7.32 -1.08 19.50
N ALA A 161 6.72 -2.25 19.21
CA ALA A 161 7.45 -3.41 18.71
C ALA A 161 7.98 -3.16 17.29
N PRO A 162 9.29 -3.28 17.01
CA PRO A 162 9.81 -3.14 15.66
C PRO A 162 9.35 -4.32 14.77
N PRO A 163 9.32 -4.15 13.44
CA PRO A 163 9.20 -5.29 12.56
C PRO A 163 10.44 -6.19 12.68
N ASP A 164 10.23 -7.48 12.48
CA ASP A 164 11.26 -8.52 12.46
C ASP A 164 10.70 -9.73 11.71
N LEU A 165 11.17 -9.96 10.49
CA LEU A 165 10.68 -11.07 9.66
C LEU A 165 11.37 -12.40 9.98
N GLY A 166 12.36 -12.41 10.87
CA GLY A 166 13.19 -13.59 11.12
C GLY A 166 13.82 -14.10 9.82
N ASN A 167 13.79 -15.42 9.63
CA ASN A 167 14.14 -16.07 8.36
C ASN A 167 12.90 -16.43 7.53
N LEU A 168 11.77 -15.80 7.82
CA LEU A 168 10.48 -16.04 7.16
C LEU A 168 9.96 -17.46 7.39
N GLU A 169 10.24 -18.05 8.55
CA GLU A 169 9.90 -19.43 8.90
C GLU A 169 8.40 -19.70 8.80
N GLY A 170 7.56 -18.73 9.18
CA GLY A 170 6.11 -18.83 9.06
C GLY A 170 5.62 -18.87 7.61
N PHE A 171 6.27 -18.11 6.73
CA PHE A 171 5.99 -18.17 5.28
C PHE A 171 6.49 -19.47 4.67
N GLU A 172 7.67 -19.95 5.08
CA GLU A 172 8.25 -21.20 4.59
C GLU A 172 7.37 -22.41 4.93
N GLN A 173 6.71 -22.39 6.08
CA GLN A 173 5.74 -23.39 6.51
C GLN A 173 4.34 -23.21 5.87
N GLY A 174 4.20 -22.30 4.91
CA GLY A 174 2.96 -22.10 4.14
C GLY A 174 1.99 -21.09 4.76
N PHE A 175 2.31 -20.47 5.90
CA PHE A 175 1.59 -19.37 6.55
C PHE A 175 0.09 -19.59 6.86
N LYS A 176 -0.42 -20.82 6.73
CA LYS A 176 -1.80 -21.17 7.06
C LYS A 176 -1.99 -21.21 8.58
N ALA A 177 -3.21 -20.93 9.04
CA ALA A 177 -3.61 -21.15 10.43
C ALA A 177 -3.13 -22.54 10.92
N PRO A 178 -2.50 -22.64 12.10
CA PRO A 178 -2.44 -21.63 13.17
C PRO A 178 -1.23 -20.66 13.10
N ILE A 179 -0.45 -20.66 12.02
CA ILE A 179 0.69 -19.73 11.86
C ILE A 179 0.15 -18.30 11.72
N SER A 180 0.68 -17.37 12.51
CA SER A 180 0.14 -16.01 12.63
C SER A 180 1.16 -14.89 12.53
N MET A 181 2.45 -15.21 12.41
CA MET A 181 3.54 -14.24 12.24
C MET A 181 4.51 -14.75 11.17
N ILE A 182 5.13 -13.83 10.41
CA ILE A 182 6.03 -14.17 9.30
C ILE A 182 7.27 -14.93 9.79
N ASP A 183 7.77 -14.59 10.98
CA ASP A 183 8.88 -15.26 11.67
C ASP A 183 8.47 -16.54 12.43
N GLY A 184 7.21 -16.99 12.28
CA GLY A 184 6.67 -18.17 12.95
C GLY A 184 6.47 -18.03 14.47
N LYS A 185 6.68 -16.83 15.06
CA LYS A 185 6.52 -16.60 16.50
C LYS A 185 5.05 -16.37 16.89
N LYS A 186 4.81 -16.22 18.19
CA LYS A 186 3.49 -15.90 18.77
C LYS A 186 2.93 -14.59 18.22
N PHE A 187 1.63 -14.58 17.94
CA PHE A 187 0.91 -13.42 17.40
C PHE A 187 1.08 -12.16 18.26
N LYS A 188 1.31 -11.04 17.57
CA LYS A 188 1.29 -9.68 18.13
C LYS A 188 0.71 -8.75 17.06
N SER A 189 -0.53 -8.31 17.20
CA SER A 189 -1.25 -7.53 16.18
C SER A 189 -0.50 -6.28 15.69
N GLY A 190 0.08 -5.50 16.61
CA GLY A 190 0.92 -4.35 16.26
C GLY A 190 2.16 -4.74 15.45
N LYS A 191 2.83 -5.83 15.82
CA LYS A 191 3.98 -6.34 15.07
C LYS A 191 3.55 -6.86 13.69
N ALA A 192 2.46 -7.62 13.59
CA ALA A 192 1.93 -8.13 12.33
C ALA A 192 1.66 -7.00 11.31
N TYR A 193 1.09 -5.88 11.77
CA TYR A 193 0.96 -4.68 10.94
C TYR A 193 2.33 -4.16 10.45
N LYS A 194 3.31 -4.00 11.34
CA LYS A 194 4.63 -3.52 10.95
C LYS A 194 5.37 -4.48 10.02
N ASP A 195 5.31 -5.78 10.28
CA ASP A 195 5.88 -6.83 9.44
C ASP A 195 5.27 -6.72 8.04
N SER A 196 3.94 -6.58 7.92
CA SER A 196 3.28 -6.38 6.63
C SER A 196 3.75 -5.12 5.88
N LYS A 197 4.03 -4.03 6.61
CA LYS A 197 4.55 -2.79 6.01
C LYS A 197 6.02 -2.89 5.62
N LEU A 198 6.82 -3.66 6.35
CA LEU A 198 8.19 -3.98 5.95
C LEU A 198 8.18 -4.85 4.68
N CYS A 199 7.28 -5.83 4.58
CA CYS A 199 7.09 -6.60 3.36
C CYS A 199 6.77 -5.72 2.16
N ASN A 200 5.93 -4.70 2.31
CA ASN A 200 5.66 -3.72 1.24
C ASN A 200 6.91 -2.97 0.76
N MET A 201 7.85 -2.66 1.66
CA MET A 201 9.11 -2.00 1.29
C MET A 201 10.03 -2.96 0.53
N LEU A 202 10.13 -4.21 0.98
CA LEU A 202 10.88 -5.25 0.30
C LEU A 202 10.28 -5.61 -1.07
N THR A 203 8.94 -5.63 -1.20
CA THR A 203 8.24 -5.82 -2.46
C THR A 203 8.55 -4.69 -3.45
N THR A 204 8.56 -3.44 -3.00
CA THR A 204 8.95 -2.29 -3.86
C THR A 204 10.38 -2.45 -4.36
N ARG A 205 11.29 -2.87 -3.48
CA ARG A 205 12.69 -3.10 -3.81
C ARG A 205 12.86 -4.17 -4.87
N GLU A 206 12.20 -5.31 -4.72
CA GLU A 206 12.27 -6.40 -5.72
C GLU A 206 11.54 -6.05 -7.02
N LEU A 207 10.42 -5.33 -6.98
CA LEU A 207 9.75 -4.84 -8.19
C LEU A 207 10.72 -3.99 -9.03
N HIS A 208 11.42 -3.05 -8.40
CA HIS A 208 12.44 -2.26 -9.06
C HIS A 208 13.57 -3.14 -9.62
N ARG A 209 14.18 -3.98 -8.77
CA ARG A 209 15.33 -4.82 -9.13
C ARG A 209 15.03 -5.82 -10.26
N ARG A 210 13.81 -6.34 -10.32
CA ARG A 210 13.40 -7.38 -11.28
C ARG A 210 12.91 -6.79 -12.60
N TYR A 211 12.28 -5.62 -12.58
CA TYR A 211 11.49 -5.16 -13.73
C TYR A 211 11.79 -3.75 -14.22
N HIS A 212 12.46 -2.88 -13.45
CA HIS A 212 12.64 -1.49 -13.87
C HIS A 212 13.40 -1.38 -15.20
N ASP A 213 14.60 -1.96 -15.28
CA ASP A 213 15.47 -1.86 -16.46
C ASP A 213 14.82 -2.46 -17.71
N ALA A 214 14.02 -3.51 -17.55
CA ALA A 214 13.37 -4.22 -18.65
C ALA A 214 12.05 -3.57 -19.12
N THR A 215 11.39 -2.78 -18.28
CA THR A 215 10.02 -2.27 -18.56
C THR A 215 9.92 -0.76 -18.59
N GLY A 216 10.90 -0.04 -18.03
CA GLY A 216 10.84 1.41 -17.81
C GLY A 216 9.79 1.85 -16.79
N ILE A 217 9.09 0.92 -16.13
CA ILE A 217 8.08 1.24 -15.11
C ILE A 217 8.80 1.74 -13.86
N THR A 218 8.29 2.82 -13.27
CA THR A 218 8.79 3.36 -12.00
C THR A 218 8.15 2.62 -10.83
N PHE A 219 8.96 1.97 -10.00
CA PHE A 219 8.53 1.26 -8.80
C PHE A 219 9.03 2.00 -7.56
N ASN A 220 8.12 2.66 -6.84
CA ASN A 220 8.47 3.45 -5.66
C ASN A 220 7.57 3.13 -4.49
N SER A 221 8.04 3.52 -3.31
CA SER A 221 7.21 3.58 -2.12
C SER A 221 7.12 5.02 -1.63
N LEU A 222 6.08 5.32 -0.85
CA LEU A 222 6.01 6.61 -0.18
C LEU A 222 5.50 6.54 1.25
N TYR A 223 5.91 7.51 2.06
CA TYR A 223 5.30 7.88 3.31
C TYR A 223 4.80 9.33 3.23
N PRO A 224 3.47 9.57 3.17
CA PRO A 224 2.91 10.91 2.99
C PRO A 224 2.93 11.74 4.28
N GLY A 225 3.41 11.19 5.40
CA GLY A 225 3.36 11.79 6.74
C GLY A 225 2.34 11.11 7.66
N CYS A 226 2.26 11.56 8.92
CA CYS A 226 1.41 10.93 9.92
C CYS A 226 -0.02 11.47 9.84
N VAL A 227 -0.91 10.69 9.20
CA VAL A 227 -2.33 11.03 9.05
C VAL A 227 -3.13 10.42 10.22
N ALA A 228 -3.05 11.07 11.37
CA ALA A 228 -3.50 10.53 12.66
C ALA A 228 -5.03 10.46 12.81
N ASP A 229 -5.77 11.21 12.00
CA ASP A 229 -7.23 11.30 11.96
C ASP A 229 -7.88 10.28 11.01
N THR A 230 -7.10 9.38 10.41
CA THR A 230 -7.64 8.37 9.49
C THR A 230 -8.41 7.24 10.18
N PRO A 231 -9.36 6.60 9.48
CA PRO A 231 -10.01 5.39 9.96
C PRO A 231 -9.09 4.17 10.12
N LEU A 232 -7.78 4.27 9.86
CA LEU A 232 -6.81 3.22 10.14
C LEU A 232 -6.72 2.94 11.65
N PHE A 233 -6.81 3.99 12.47
CA PHE A 233 -6.78 3.88 13.93
C PHE A 233 -8.16 3.71 14.56
N ARG A 234 -9.21 3.42 13.76
CA ARG A 234 -10.59 3.30 14.27
C ARG A 234 -10.75 2.23 15.34
N ASN A 235 -9.95 1.16 15.25
CA ASN A 235 -9.96 0.05 16.20
C ASN A 235 -9.03 0.28 17.40
N HIS A 236 -8.39 1.44 17.52
CA HIS A 236 -7.60 1.79 18.71
C HIS A 236 -8.50 2.37 19.81
N PHE A 237 -8.04 2.34 21.06
CA PHE A 237 -8.74 2.94 22.20
C PHE A 237 -9.16 4.39 21.93
N LYS A 238 -10.34 4.81 22.42
CA LYS A 238 -10.88 6.17 22.23
C LYS A 238 -9.88 7.25 22.63
N ALA A 239 -9.23 7.09 23.78
CA ALA A 239 -8.21 8.02 24.27
C ALA A 239 -7.01 8.15 23.32
N PHE A 240 -6.57 7.06 22.70
CA PHE A 240 -5.53 7.12 21.69
C PHE A 240 -5.98 7.93 20.46
N ARG A 241 -7.22 7.70 19.98
CA ARG A 241 -7.76 8.42 18.81
C ARG A 241 -7.94 9.92 19.04
N THR A 242 -8.02 10.39 20.29
CA THR A 242 -8.11 11.82 20.62
C THR A 242 -6.75 12.42 20.98
N ILE A 243 -5.94 11.71 21.77
CA ILE A 243 -4.64 12.20 22.27
C ILE A 243 -3.57 12.12 21.18
N PHE A 244 -3.54 11.05 20.38
CA PHE A 244 -2.49 10.86 19.38
C PHE A 244 -2.49 11.94 18.28
N PRO A 245 -3.63 12.35 17.69
CA PRO A 245 -3.64 13.48 16.76
C PRO A 245 -3.21 14.79 17.41
N TRP A 246 -3.68 15.08 18.63
CA TRP A 246 -3.26 16.26 19.39
C TRP A 246 -1.75 16.26 19.64
N PHE A 247 -1.20 15.12 20.06
CA PHE A 247 0.24 14.93 20.30
C PHE A 247 1.04 15.09 19.01
N GLN A 248 0.57 14.51 17.91
CA GLN A 248 1.23 14.65 16.61
C GLN A 248 1.19 16.08 16.08
N LYS A 249 0.09 16.81 16.33
CA LYS A 249 -0.08 18.19 15.90
C LYS A 249 0.76 19.16 16.73
N ASN A 250 0.79 18.98 18.05
CA ASN A 250 1.31 19.98 18.98
C ASN A 250 2.69 19.64 19.56
N ILE A 251 3.10 18.36 19.56
CA ILE A 251 4.37 17.93 20.19
C ILE A 251 5.37 17.42 19.15
N THR A 252 5.04 16.40 18.35
CA THR A 252 5.98 15.90 17.34
C THR A 252 6.02 16.77 16.10
N GLY A 253 4.93 17.50 15.82
CA GLY A 253 4.72 18.22 14.57
C GLY A 253 4.57 17.29 13.36
N GLY A 254 4.34 15.99 13.54
CA GLY A 254 4.29 15.00 12.45
C GLY A 254 2.96 14.91 11.71
N TYR A 255 1.93 15.59 12.21
CA TYR A 255 0.58 15.54 11.68
C TYR A 255 0.46 16.08 10.26
N VAL A 256 -0.23 15.34 9.39
CA VAL A 256 -0.62 15.74 8.04
C VAL A 256 -2.12 15.54 7.87
N SER A 257 -2.80 16.49 7.23
CA SER A 257 -4.22 16.32 6.89
C SER A 257 -4.41 15.24 5.83
N GLN A 258 -5.59 14.62 5.79
CA GLN A 258 -5.90 13.64 4.75
C GLN A 258 -5.78 14.23 3.33
N GLU A 259 -6.15 15.51 3.15
CA GLU A 259 -6.03 16.22 1.87
C GLU A 259 -4.58 16.37 1.42
N LEU A 260 -3.70 16.90 2.28
CA LEU A 260 -2.28 17.05 1.96
C LEU A 260 -1.59 15.68 1.74
N ALA A 261 -1.98 14.66 2.49
CA ALA A 261 -1.47 13.31 2.27
C ALA A 261 -1.90 12.75 0.90
N GLY A 262 -3.15 13.00 0.50
CA GLY A 262 -3.66 12.65 -0.82
C GLY A 262 -2.97 13.41 -1.96
N GLU A 263 -2.70 14.70 -1.77
CA GLU A 263 -1.92 15.52 -2.70
C GLU A 263 -0.51 14.95 -2.89
N ARG A 264 0.18 14.59 -1.80
CA ARG A 264 1.50 13.95 -1.85
C ARG A 264 1.50 12.62 -2.58
N VAL A 265 0.46 11.79 -2.41
CA VAL A 265 0.29 10.58 -3.21
C VAL A 265 0.16 10.94 -4.68
N ALA A 266 -0.69 11.90 -5.03
CA ALA A 266 -0.87 12.32 -6.42
C ALA A 266 0.44 12.88 -7.03
N MET A 267 1.23 13.65 -6.28
CA MET A 267 2.55 14.13 -6.71
C MET A 267 3.46 12.96 -7.10
N VAL A 268 3.60 11.95 -6.22
CA VAL A 268 4.45 10.78 -6.50
C VAL A 268 3.94 9.97 -7.69
N VAL A 269 2.63 9.98 -7.95
CA VAL A 269 2.01 9.21 -9.04
C VAL A 269 2.15 9.89 -10.41
N VAL A 270 2.11 11.23 -10.51
CA VAL A 270 2.08 11.91 -11.82
C VAL A 270 3.09 13.03 -12.02
N ASP A 271 3.68 13.61 -10.96
CA ASP A 271 4.57 14.75 -11.14
C ASP A 271 5.95 14.28 -11.64
N PRO A 272 6.58 15.02 -12.57
CA PRO A 272 7.81 14.59 -13.24
C PRO A 272 9.01 14.50 -12.30
N GLU A 273 9.00 15.22 -11.19
CA GLU A 273 10.05 15.23 -10.17
C GLU A 273 10.22 13.86 -9.47
N PHE A 274 9.21 12.99 -9.56
CA PHE A 274 9.14 11.69 -8.87
C PHE A 274 9.31 10.48 -9.81
N LYS A 275 9.87 10.70 -11.02
CA LYS A 275 10.04 9.65 -12.05
C LYS A 275 11.09 8.59 -11.72
N GLN A 276 12.04 8.90 -10.83
CA GLN A 276 13.11 7.98 -10.44
C GLN A 276 12.52 6.73 -9.78
N SER A 277 13.01 5.55 -10.14
CA SER A 277 12.55 4.27 -9.57
C SER A 277 13.42 3.81 -8.41
N GLY A 278 12.86 2.94 -7.57
CA GLY A 278 13.57 2.31 -6.44
C GLY A 278 13.63 3.20 -5.20
N TYR A 279 12.91 4.32 -5.19
CA TYR A 279 12.98 5.33 -4.13
C TYR A 279 11.88 5.15 -3.09
N HIS A 280 12.21 5.51 -1.86
CA HIS A 280 11.25 5.68 -0.78
C HIS A 280 11.05 7.18 -0.51
N TRP A 281 9.98 7.74 -1.05
CA TRP A 281 9.67 9.16 -0.91
C TRP A 281 9.07 9.46 0.46
N SER A 282 9.59 10.49 1.14
CA SER A 282 9.14 10.87 2.47
C SER A 282 9.07 12.38 2.63
N TRP A 283 8.16 12.81 3.50
CA TRP A 283 8.11 14.18 4.04
C TRP A 283 8.50 14.21 5.53
N GLY A 284 9.13 13.14 6.01
CA GLY A 284 9.66 13.01 7.36
C GLY A 284 8.58 12.98 8.45
N ASN A 285 9.03 12.92 9.70
CA ASN A 285 8.17 12.85 10.88
C ASN A 285 7.87 14.21 11.52
N ARG A 286 8.39 15.30 10.95
CA ARG A 286 8.13 16.69 11.38
C ARG A 286 7.71 17.51 10.18
N GLN A 287 6.49 17.99 10.17
CA GLN A 287 5.92 18.73 9.06
C GLN A 287 6.27 20.21 9.19
N GLN A 288 6.56 20.83 8.05
CA GLN A 288 6.77 22.26 7.89
C GLN A 288 6.05 22.68 6.62
N GLN A 289 5.54 23.91 6.60
CA GLN A 289 4.92 24.46 5.40
C GLN A 289 5.96 24.49 4.27
N GLY A 290 5.57 24.06 3.06
CA GLY A 290 6.46 24.03 1.90
C GLY A 290 7.56 22.97 1.93
N ARG A 291 7.54 22.02 2.89
CA ARG A 291 8.54 20.94 2.96
C ARG A 291 8.56 20.13 1.66
N GLN A 292 9.73 20.08 1.02
CA GLN A 292 9.99 19.23 -0.13
C GLN A 292 10.13 17.76 0.27
N ALA A 293 9.78 16.87 -0.66
CA ALA A 293 10.03 15.45 -0.51
C ALA A 293 11.54 15.16 -0.51
N PHE A 294 11.92 14.08 0.14
CA PHE A 294 13.29 13.56 0.07
C PHE A 294 13.25 12.03 -0.03
N VAL A 295 14.36 11.46 -0.49
CA VAL A 295 14.56 10.00 -0.50
C VAL A 295 15.00 9.59 0.89
N GLN A 296 14.15 8.82 1.57
CA GLN A 296 14.39 8.35 2.92
C GLN A 296 15.22 7.07 2.89
N GLU A 297 16.28 7.03 3.69
CA GLU A 297 17.06 5.81 3.92
C GLU A 297 16.17 4.74 4.58
N LEU A 298 16.18 3.55 3.99
CA LEU A 298 15.47 2.38 4.52
C LEU A 298 16.22 1.80 5.73
N SER A 299 15.52 0.96 6.50
CA SER A 299 16.15 0.21 7.58
C SER A 299 17.10 -0.85 7.02
N ALA A 300 18.05 -1.34 7.83
CA ALA A 300 18.94 -2.43 7.43
C ALA A 300 18.18 -3.67 6.94
N GLU A 301 17.03 -3.98 7.57
CA GLU A 301 16.18 -5.09 7.13
C GLU A 301 15.38 -4.74 5.87
N GLY A 302 14.95 -3.47 5.71
CA GLY A 302 14.24 -2.98 4.53
C GLY A 302 15.12 -2.78 3.30
N SER A 303 16.44 -2.77 3.46
CA SER A 303 17.44 -2.72 2.38
C SER A 303 18.17 -4.06 2.15
N ASP A 304 17.74 -5.14 2.80
CA ASP A 304 18.34 -6.48 2.66
C ASP A 304 17.84 -7.18 1.38
N ASP A 305 18.70 -7.25 0.37
CA ASP A 305 18.41 -7.87 -0.93
C ASP A 305 18.12 -9.38 -0.85
N LEU A 306 18.82 -10.10 0.02
CA LEU A 306 18.63 -11.54 0.17
C LEU A 306 17.27 -11.84 0.81
N LYS A 307 16.91 -11.06 1.84
CA LYS A 307 15.60 -11.15 2.49
C LYS A 307 14.48 -10.72 1.54
N ALA A 308 14.67 -9.67 0.75
CA ALA A 308 13.69 -9.22 -0.24
C ALA A 308 13.42 -10.31 -1.29
N LYS A 309 14.49 -10.92 -1.84
CA LYS A 309 14.39 -12.02 -2.79
C LYS A 309 13.66 -13.23 -2.17
N ARG A 310 14.02 -13.62 -0.95
CA ARG A 310 13.37 -14.75 -0.25
C ARG A 310 11.89 -14.49 0.03
N LEU A 311 11.56 -13.27 0.47
CA LEU A 311 10.17 -12.83 0.67
C LEU A 311 9.37 -12.95 -0.62
N TRP A 312 9.92 -12.52 -1.75
CA TRP A 312 9.28 -12.59 -3.05
C TRP A 312 8.91 -14.03 -3.42
N GLU A 313 9.89 -14.94 -3.42
CA GLU A 313 9.68 -16.36 -3.79
C GLU A 313 8.69 -17.08 -2.88
N LEU A 314 8.72 -16.78 -1.58
CA LEU A 314 7.75 -17.29 -0.63
C LEU A 314 6.36 -16.73 -0.91
N SER A 315 6.26 -15.43 -1.17
CA SER A 315 4.98 -14.77 -1.45
C SER A 315 4.36 -15.29 -2.75
N GLU A 316 5.16 -15.56 -3.80
CA GLU A 316 4.69 -16.20 -5.04
C GLU A 316 4.05 -17.56 -4.78
N ARG A 317 4.67 -18.38 -3.91
CA ARG A 317 4.09 -19.68 -3.50
C ARG A 317 2.79 -19.50 -2.74
N LEU A 318 2.76 -18.59 -1.76
CA LEU A 318 1.57 -18.35 -0.92
C LEU A 318 0.37 -17.82 -1.71
N VAL A 319 0.61 -17.01 -2.75
CA VAL A 319 -0.50 -16.47 -3.58
C VAL A 319 -0.80 -17.29 -4.84
N GLY A 320 -0.09 -18.41 -5.03
CA GLY A 320 -0.32 -19.32 -6.16
C GLY A 320 0.07 -18.73 -7.51
N VAL A 321 1.21 -18.05 -7.58
CA VAL A 321 1.80 -17.53 -8.85
C VAL A 321 3.27 -17.95 -9.04
N ALA A 322 3.80 -18.80 -8.16
CA ALA A 322 5.13 -19.38 -8.36
C ALA A 322 5.19 -20.11 -9.70
N SER A 323 6.19 -19.79 -10.52
CA SER A 323 6.48 -20.54 -11.73
C SER A 323 6.77 -21.99 -11.34
N MET A 324 6.15 -22.97 -11.99
CA MET A 324 6.61 -24.35 -11.85
C MET A 324 8.06 -24.37 -12.35
N VAL A 325 9.01 -24.57 -11.44
CA VAL A 325 10.38 -24.89 -11.82
C VAL A 325 10.28 -26.21 -12.56
N SER A 326 10.46 -26.18 -13.89
CA SER A 326 10.69 -27.40 -14.64
C SER A 326 11.94 -28.04 -14.04
N THR A 327 11.72 -29.17 -13.38
CA THR A 327 12.78 -30.01 -12.81
C THR A 327 13.45 -30.81 -13.92
#